data_AF-A0AAX6GSJ1-F1
#
_entry.id   AF-A0AAX6GSJ1-F1
#
_cell.length_a   1.000
_cell.length_b   1.000
_cell.length_c   1.000
_cell.angle_alpha   90.00
_cell.angle_beta   90.00
_cell.angle_gamma   90.00
#
_symmetry.space_group_name_H-M   'P 1'
#
loop_
_entity.id
_entity.type
_entity.pdbx_description
1 polymer ?
#
loop_
_entity_poly.entity_id
_entity_poly.type
_entity_poly.pdbx_seq_one_letter_code
_entity_poly.pdbx_strand_id
1 'polypeptide(L)'
;MQCVMDSIPASAIEPGGVAPTQEEFLINGLDSFSSVPFFRSKSSLTDYTSTSFSDHKDEKLVLRNKAPRWHEQLQCWCLNFRGRVTVASVKNFQLVASEENGPSSQEQENVILQFGKVGKDLFTMDYQYPISAFQAFAICLSSFDTKIACE
;
A
#
# COMPACT_ATOMS: atom_id res chain seq x y z
N MET A 1 5.97 6.80 -7.19
CA MET A 1 4.84 6.78 -6.25
C MET A 1 5.39 6.51 -4.85
N GLN A 2 4.89 7.23 -3.84
CA GLN A 2 5.22 7.00 -2.43
C GLN A 2 3.91 7.05 -1.64
N CYS A 3 3.65 6.05 -0.82
CA CYS A 3 2.47 5.96 0.03
C CYS A 3 2.92 5.90 1.48
N VAL A 4 2.32 6.73 2.34
CA VAL A 4 2.56 6.74 3.78
C VAL A 4 1.32 6.16 4.46
N MET A 5 1.52 5.10 5.23
CA MET A 5 0.43 4.41 5.93
C MET A 5 0.44 4.82 7.40
N ASP A 6 -0.25 5.91 7.74
CA ASP A 6 -0.23 6.47 9.10
C ASP A 6 -0.76 5.50 10.18
N SER A 7 -1.66 4.61 9.81
CA SER A 7 -2.27 3.62 10.71
C SER A 7 -1.53 2.28 10.78
N ILE A 8 -0.43 2.11 10.03
CA ILE A 8 0.35 0.86 10.03
C ILE A 8 1.79 1.18 10.46
N PRO A 9 2.26 0.63 11.59
CA PRO A 9 3.65 0.82 12.00
C PRO A 9 4.59 0.04 11.07
N ALA A 10 5.81 0.53 10.90
CA ALA A 10 6.86 -0.12 10.12
C ALA A 10 7.23 -1.48 10.72
N SER A 11 7.12 -1.64 12.05
CA SER A 11 7.29 -2.93 12.72
C SER A 11 6.32 -4.01 12.23
N ALA A 12 5.22 -3.65 11.56
CA ALA A 12 4.27 -4.62 11.03
C ALA A 12 4.92 -5.56 9.99
N ILE A 13 5.94 -5.15 9.25
CA ILE A 13 6.59 -6.00 8.22
C ILE A 13 7.63 -6.98 8.79
N GLU A 14 7.99 -6.83 10.07
CA GLU A 14 8.96 -7.71 10.74
C GLU A 14 8.33 -9.06 11.13
N PRO A 15 9.13 -10.12 11.35
CA PRO A 15 8.62 -11.40 11.82
C PRO A 15 7.82 -11.27 13.12
N GLY A 16 6.52 -11.61 13.07
CA GLY A 16 5.60 -11.48 14.21
C GLY A 16 5.03 -10.07 14.40
N GLY A 17 5.34 -9.13 13.51
CA GLY A 17 4.70 -7.82 13.47
C GLY A 17 3.20 -7.92 13.20
N VAL A 18 2.43 -6.98 13.76
CA VAL A 18 0.96 -6.95 13.63
C VAL A 18 0.51 -5.59 13.10
N ALA A 19 -0.28 -5.61 12.03
CA ALA A 19 -0.94 -4.44 11.50
C ALA A 19 -2.29 -4.25 12.21
N PRO A 20 -2.72 -3.00 12.49
CA PRO A 20 -4.05 -2.73 13.01
C PRO A 20 -5.11 -3.00 11.93
N THR A 21 -5.49 -4.26 11.73
CA THR A 21 -6.61 -4.65 10.87
C THR A 21 -7.90 -4.64 11.68
N GLN A 22 -8.91 -3.88 11.24
CA GLN A 22 -10.27 -4.05 11.77
C GLN A 22 -10.81 -5.40 11.29
N GLU A 23 -10.92 -6.37 12.20
CA GLU A 23 -11.48 -7.69 11.90
C GLU A 23 -13.01 -7.75 12.03
N GLU A 24 -13.65 -6.73 12.61
CA GLU A 24 -15.09 -6.76 12.92
C GLU A 24 -15.87 -5.76 12.05
N PHE A 25 -16.37 -6.23 10.91
CA PHE A 25 -17.55 -5.62 10.30
C PHE A 25 -18.77 -6.08 11.09
N LEU A 26 -19.25 -5.26 12.03
CA LEU A 26 -20.52 -5.55 12.72
C LEU A 26 -21.68 -5.46 11.74
N ILE A 27 -22.08 -6.61 11.20
CA ILE A 27 -23.31 -6.79 10.42
C ILE A 27 -24.49 -6.86 11.41
N ASN A 28 -24.98 -5.70 11.85
CA ASN A 28 -26.33 -5.54 12.38
C ASN A 28 -26.94 -4.42 11.52
N GLY A 29 -27.78 -4.68 10.54
CA GLY A 29 -29.12 -5.25 10.63
C GLY A 29 -30.02 -4.27 9.87
N LEU A 30 -30.88 -4.80 8.99
CA LEU A 30 -31.77 -4.07 8.09
C LEU A 30 -32.53 -2.94 8.82
N ASP A 31 -32.72 -1.80 8.14
CA ASP A 31 -33.47 -0.60 8.57
C ASP A 31 -32.73 0.44 9.42
N SER A 32 -31.84 1.21 8.79
CA SER A 32 -31.81 2.69 8.88
C SER A 32 -30.58 3.23 8.16
N PHE A 33 -30.80 4.07 7.15
CA PHE A 33 -29.77 4.93 6.60
C PHE A 33 -29.40 6.00 7.63
N SER A 34 -28.54 5.65 8.59
CA SER A 34 -27.85 6.61 9.43
C SER A 34 -26.49 6.04 9.82
N SER A 35 -25.44 6.69 9.32
CA SER A 35 -24.03 6.48 9.68
C SER A 35 -23.51 5.04 9.53
N VAL A 36 -23.18 4.67 8.30
CA VAL A 36 -21.98 3.85 8.07
C VAL A 36 -20.87 4.39 8.98
N PRO A 37 -20.16 3.57 9.79
CA PRO A 37 -18.92 3.99 10.44
C PRO A 37 -17.83 4.04 9.35
N PHE A 38 -18.07 4.89 8.36
CA PHE A 38 -17.21 5.16 7.23
C PHE A 38 -16.08 6.01 7.78
N PHE A 39 -14.94 5.39 8.05
CA PHE A 39 -13.62 6.00 8.23
C PHE A 39 -13.64 7.48 8.57
N ARG A 40 -14.11 7.82 9.77
CA ARG A 40 -13.98 9.19 10.28
C ARG A 40 -12.55 9.32 10.77
N SER A 41 -11.63 9.65 9.86
CA SER A 41 -10.36 10.24 10.24
C SER A 41 -10.66 11.53 10.99
N LYS A 42 -10.78 11.43 12.32
CA LYS A 42 -10.85 12.61 13.19
C LYS A 42 -9.44 13.16 13.29
N SER A 43 -9.14 14.15 12.47
CA SER A 43 -8.17 15.16 12.86
C SER A 43 -8.77 16.02 13.98
N SER A 44 -7.97 16.20 15.04
CA SER A 44 -8.14 17.07 16.21
C SER A 44 -9.41 16.91 17.08
N LEU A 45 -9.24 16.32 18.26
CA LEU A 45 -9.38 17.06 19.53
C LEU A 45 -8.80 16.23 20.68
N THR A 46 -7.81 16.81 21.33
CA THR A 46 -7.16 16.42 22.58
C THR A 46 -8.19 16.26 23.70
N ASP A 47 -8.07 15.20 24.53
CA ASP A 47 -7.87 15.34 25.99
C ASP A 47 -7.96 14.00 26.79
N TYR A 48 -6.86 13.75 27.53
CA TYR A 48 -6.66 12.96 28.76
C TYR A 48 -7.01 11.47 28.86
N THR A 49 -6.01 10.63 28.61
CA THR A 49 -5.47 9.72 29.65
C THR A 49 -3.96 9.59 29.47
N SER A 50 -3.22 10.21 30.39
CA SER A 50 -1.77 10.10 30.49
C SER A 50 -1.39 8.72 31.02
N THR A 51 -1.05 7.81 30.12
CA THR A 51 -0.10 6.73 30.46
C THR A 51 1.14 6.99 29.62
N SER A 52 2.20 7.45 30.28
CA SER A 52 3.51 7.64 29.68
C SER A 52 4.05 6.29 29.20
N PHE A 53 3.84 5.99 27.92
CA PHE A 53 4.65 5.03 27.19
C PHE A 53 5.52 5.83 26.23
N SER A 54 6.77 5.42 26.18
CA SER A 54 7.93 6.13 25.66
C SER A 54 7.75 6.76 24.28
N ASP A 55 8.56 7.79 24.08
CA ASP A 55 8.95 8.48 22.83
C ASP A 55 9.57 7.54 21.77
N HIS A 56 8.97 6.36 21.57
CA HIS A 56 9.18 5.60 20.36
C HIS A 56 8.30 6.25 19.30
N LYS A 57 8.93 7.10 18.51
CA LYS A 57 8.46 7.48 17.18
C LYS A 57 8.15 6.17 16.43
N ASP A 58 6.94 5.64 16.58
CA ASP A 58 6.45 4.48 15.84
C ASP A 58 6.60 4.85 14.37
N GLU A 59 7.67 4.37 13.76
CA GLU A 59 7.98 4.72 12.38
C GLU A 59 6.83 4.22 11.53
N LYS A 60 6.19 5.12 10.80
CA LYS A 60 5.05 4.78 9.95
C LYS A 60 5.54 3.94 8.79
N LEU A 61 4.73 2.99 8.33
CA LEU A 61 5.07 2.22 7.14
C LEU A 61 5.06 3.14 5.91
N VAL A 62 6.22 3.29 5.26
CA VAL A 62 6.36 4.03 4.01
C VAL A 62 6.61 3.05 2.87
N LEU A 63 5.69 3.01 1.92
CA LEU A 63 5.81 2.21 0.70
C LEU A 63 6.31 3.10 -0.45
N ARG A 64 7.30 2.60 -1.19
CA ARG A 64 7.88 3.30 -2.34
C ARG A 64 7.80 2.44 -3.58
N ASN A 65 7.71 3.09 -4.74
CA ASN A 65 7.82 2.41 -6.01
C ASN A 65 9.20 1.77 -6.14
N LYS A 66 9.22 0.46 -6.38
CA LYS A 66 10.42 -0.32 -6.63
C LYS A 66 11.17 0.23 -7.85
N ALA A 67 12.48 0.34 -7.73
CA ALA A 67 13.33 0.75 -8.85
C ALA A 67 13.30 -0.31 -9.96
N PRO A 68 13.14 0.07 -11.24
CA PRO A 68 13.20 -0.88 -12.32
C PRO A 68 14.61 -1.47 -12.45
N ARG A 69 14.70 -2.72 -12.89
CA ARG A 69 15.98 -3.39 -13.18
C ARG A 69 16.27 -3.30 -14.67
N TRP A 70 17.54 -3.15 -15.03
CA TRP A 70 17.96 -3.27 -16.41
C TRP A 70 17.77 -4.70 -16.90
N HIS A 71 17.12 -4.86 -18.05
CA HIS A 71 16.92 -6.15 -18.69
C HIS A 71 17.75 -6.23 -19.98
N GLU A 72 18.90 -6.90 -19.91
CA GLU A 72 19.88 -6.91 -21.01
C GLU A 72 19.30 -7.39 -22.35
N GLN A 73 18.51 -8.46 -22.39
CA GLN A 73 17.98 -8.97 -23.67
C GLN A 73 16.96 -8.03 -24.33
N LEU A 74 16.24 -7.24 -23.53
CA LEU A 74 15.20 -6.31 -24.00
C LEU A 74 15.71 -4.88 -24.11
N GLN A 75 16.94 -4.62 -23.64
CA GLN A 75 17.59 -3.31 -23.59
C GLN A 75 16.68 -2.22 -23.01
N CYS A 76 15.98 -2.53 -21.91
CA CYS A 76 15.06 -1.62 -21.26
C CYS A 76 15.07 -1.76 -19.74
N TRP A 77 14.65 -0.71 -19.06
CA TRP A 77 14.38 -0.72 -17.62
C TRP A 77 12.98 -1.28 -17.39
N CYS A 78 12.87 -2.40 -16.67
CA CYS A 78 11.58 -3.03 -16.39
C CYS A 78 11.50 -3.62 -14.98
N LEU A 79 10.26 -3.77 -14.51
CA LEU A 79 9.95 -4.53 -13.31
C LEU A 79 9.58 -5.96 -13.69
N ASN A 80 9.93 -6.92 -12.83
CA ASN A 80 9.56 -8.31 -13.03
C ASN A 80 8.19 -8.60 -12.40
N PHE A 81 7.15 -8.61 -13.23
CA PHE A 81 5.78 -8.90 -12.81
C PHE A 81 5.42 -10.40 -12.83
N ARG A 82 6.38 -11.29 -13.11
CA ARG A 82 6.18 -12.76 -13.12
C ARG A 82 4.97 -13.20 -13.98
N GLY A 83 4.75 -12.53 -15.11
CA GLY A 83 3.63 -12.79 -16.03
C GLY A 83 2.26 -12.25 -15.60
N ARG A 84 2.15 -11.59 -14.44
CA ARG A 84 0.90 -10.97 -13.95
C ARG A 84 0.51 -9.71 -14.72
N VAL A 85 1.48 -9.06 -15.36
CA VAL A 85 1.32 -7.84 -16.16
C VAL A 85 1.84 -8.12 -17.56
N THR A 86 1.00 -7.87 -18.57
CA THR A 86 1.25 -8.27 -19.96
C THR A 86 1.19 -7.11 -20.93
N VAL A 87 0.68 -5.95 -20.51
CA VAL A 87 0.52 -4.77 -21.35
C VAL A 87 1.32 -3.61 -20.75
N ALA A 88 2.13 -2.95 -21.58
CA ALA A 88 2.88 -1.76 -21.16
C ALA A 88 1.92 -0.63 -20.75
N SER A 89 2.22 0.01 -19.62
CA SER A 89 1.41 1.11 -19.09
C SER A 89 2.20 1.87 -18.01
N VAL A 90 1.99 3.18 -17.91
CA VAL A 90 2.49 4.01 -16.80
C VAL A 90 1.87 3.63 -15.45
N LYS A 91 0.81 2.81 -15.46
CA LYS A 91 0.16 2.27 -14.25
C LYS A 91 0.80 0.95 -13.78
N ASN A 92 1.83 0.45 -14.44
CA ASN A 92 2.51 -0.77 -14.01
C ASN A 92 3.53 -0.40 -12.92
N PHE A 93 3.28 -0.83 -11.69
CA PHE A 93 4.16 -0.54 -10.56
C PHE A 93 4.20 -1.68 -9.53
N GLN A 94 5.29 -1.70 -8.76
CA GLN A 94 5.44 -2.53 -7.57
C GLN A 94 5.81 -1.60 -6.42
N LEU A 95 5.13 -1.74 -5.28
CA LEU A 95 5.47 -1.03 -4.05
C LEU A 95 6.16 -1.97 -3.07
N VAL A 96 7.24 -1.49 -2.48
CA VAL A 96 8.05 -2.15 -1.45
C VAL A 96 8.15 -1.25 -0.23
N ALA A 97 8.40 -1.82 0.94
CA ALA A 97 8.69 -1.04 2.14
C ALA A 97 10.00 -0.27 1.97
N SER A 98 10.10 0.92 2.55
CA SER A 98 11.31 1.74 2.49
C SER A 98 12.41 1.15 3.38
N GLU A 99 13.64 1.07 2.87
CA GLU A 99 14.82 0.48 3.53
C GLU A 99 15.37 1.26 4.76
N GLU A 100 14.62 2.20 5.33
CA GLU A 100 15.05 2.90 6.56
C GLU A 100 15.13 1.94 7.77
N ASN A 101 14.54 0.74 7.66
CA ASN A 101 14.35 -0.24 8.74
C ASN A 101 15.01 -1.61 8.51
N GLY A 102 16.28 -1.65 8.14
CA GLY A 102 17.11 -2.87 8.27
C GLY A 102 17.47 -3.60 6.97
N PRO A 103 18.42 -4.56 7.02
CA PRO A 103 19.05 -5.11 5.83
C PRO A 103 18.21 -6.25 5.24
N SER A 104 17.38 -5.97 4.24
CA SER A 104 16.74 -7.04 3.46
C SER A 104 17.76 -7.65 2.49
N SER A 105 18.41 -8.71 2.97
CA SER A 105 19.13 -9.65 2.13
C SER A 105 18.15 -10.31 1.15
N GLN A 106 18.61 -10.48 -0.09
CA GLN A 106 18.00 -11.26 -1.17
C GLN A 106 17.05 -10.51 -2.10
N GLU A 107 17.30 -10.73 -3.39
CA GLU A 107 16.81 -10.07 -4.60
C GLU A 107 15.28 -10.17 -4.84
N GLN A 108 14.54 -10.62 -3.83
CA GLN A 108 13.08 -10.57 -3.74
C GLN A 108 12.68 -9.54 -2.67
N GLU A 109 13.10 -8.29 -2.88
CA GLU A 109 12.53 -7.11 -2.25
C GLU A 109 11.01 -7.32 -2.06
N ASN A 110 10.57 -7.36 -0.81
CA ASN A 110 9.25 -7.86 -0.42
C ASN A 110 8.14 -6.98 -1.04
N VAL A 111 7.61 -7.37 -2.21
CA VAL A 111 6.62 -6.58 -2.95
C VAL A 111 5.28 -6.63 -2.22
N ILE A 112 4.92 -5.54 -1.57
CA ILE A 112 3.69 -5.43 -0.77
C ILE A 112 2.46 -5.21 -1.65
N LEU A 113 2.62 -4.47 -2.75
CA LEU A 113 1.57 -4.22 -3.73
C LEU A 113 2.14 -4.27 -5.15
N GLN A 114 1.54 -5.08 -6.01
CA GLN A 114 1.81 -5.12 -7.43
C GLN A 114 0.54 -4.79 -8.20
N PHE A 115 0.63 -3.81 -9.10
CA PHE A 115 -0.47 -3.41 -9.96
C PHE A 115 0.01 -3.27 -11.40
N GLY A 116 -0.81 -3.69 -12.36
CA GLY A 116 -0.49 -3.45 -13.76
C GLY A 116 -1.55 -3.90 -14.76
N LYS A 117 -1.34 -3.48 -16.00
CA LYS A 117 -2.28 -3.64 -17.10
C LYS A 117 -2.15 -5.01 -17.76
N VAL A 118 -3.29 -5.63 -18.05
CA VAL A 118 -3.37 -6.90 -18.79
C VAL A 118 -4.31 -6.86 -20.00
N GLY A 119 -5.15 -5.81 -20.12
CA GLY A 119 -6.05 -5.60 -21.25
C GLY A 119 -6.49 -4.14 -21.34
N LYS A 120 -7.42 -3.79 -22.24
CA LYS A 120 -7.85 -2.40 -22.50
C LYS A 120 -8.20 -1.64 -21.21
N ASP A 121 -9.10 -2.23 -20.43
CA ASP A 121 -9.63 -1.69 -19.17
C ASP A 121 -9.51 -2.75 -18.05
N LEU A 122 -8.53 -3.64 -18.18
CA LEU A 122 -8.32 -4.77 -17.27
C LEU A 122 -6.94 -4.70 -16.65
N PHE A 123 -6.90 -4.82 -15.33
CA PHE A 123 -5.70 -4.71 -14.51
C PHE A 123 -5.66 -5.85 -13.49
N THR A 124 -4.45 -6.25 -13.11
CA THR A 124 -4.18 -7.18 -12.01
C THR A 124 -3.72 -6.40 -10.79
N MET A 125 -4.16 -6.84 -9.61
CA MET A 125 -3.77 -6.27 -8.32
C MET A 125 -3.44 -7.42 -7.36
N ASP A 126 -2.16 -7.55 -7.03
CA ASP A 126 -1.68 -8.50 -6.03
C ASP A 126 -1.23 -7.68 -4.81
N TYR A 127 -1.80 -7.96 -3.65
CA TYR A 127 -1.43 -7.31 -2.41
C TYR A 127 -1.14 -8.37 -1.35
N GLN A 128 -0.32 -7.99 -0.37
CA GLN A 128 -0.03 -8.83 0.76
C GLN A 128 -0.03 -7.98 2.03
N TYR A 129 -0.02 -8.68 3.17
CA TYR A 129 0.20 -8.09 4.47
C TYR A 129 1.42 -7.12 4.43
N PRO A 130 1.35 -5.94 5.07
CA PRO A 130 0.39 -5.52 6.10
C PRO A 130 -0.83 -4.74 5.60
N ILE A 131 -1.00 -4.55 4.29
CA ILE A 131 -2.11 -3.73 3.77
C ILE A 131 -3.37 -4.56 3.50
N SER A 132 -4.54 -3.94 3.69
CA SER A 132 -5.82 -4.54 3.33
C SER A 132 -6.13 -4.37 1.84
N ALA A 133 -7.09 -5.16 1.32
CA ALA A 133 -7.59 -5.01 -0.04
C ALA A 133 -8.11 -3.59 -0.31
N PHE A 134 -8.77 -2.97 0.67
CA PHE A 134 -9.29 -1.61 0.55
C PHE A 134 -8.17 -0.58 0.39
N GLN A 135 -7.14 -0.66 1.24
CA GLN A 135 -5.96 0.21 1.15
C GLN A 135 -5.23 0.02 -0.18
N ALA A 136 -4.98 -1.24 -0.57
CA ALA A 136 -4.36 -1.57 -1.86
C ALA A 136 -5.15 -1.00 -3.04
N PHE A 137 -6.47 -1.18 -3.03
CA PHE A 137 -7.35 -0.70 -4.09
C PHE A 137 -7.37 0.83 -4.17
N ALA A 138 -7.45 1.54 -3.02
CA ALA A 138 -7.39 2.99 -2.97
C ALA A 138 -6.07 3.54 -3.54
N ILE A 139 -4.95 2.91 -3.21
CA ILE A 139 -3.63 3.22 -3.78
C ILE A 139 -3.67 3.05 -5.31
N CYS A 140 -4.16 1.91 -5.81
CA CYS A 140 -4.27 1.65 -7.25
C CYS A 140 -5.14 2.68 -7.97
N LEU A 141 -6.29 3.07 -7.40
CA LEU A 141 -7.15 4.11 -7.96
C LEU A 141 -6.43 5.46 -8.10
N SER A 142 -5.62 5.84 -7.11
CA SER A 142 -4.84 7.09 -7.19
C SER A 142 -3.85 7.10 -8.35
N SER A 143 -3.43 5.93 -8.84
CA SER A 143 -2.56 5.85 -10.00
C SER A 143 -3.27 6.29 -11.28
N PHE A 144 -4.60 6.22 -11.38
CA PHE A 144 -5.38 6.60 -12.56
C PHE A 144 -5.51 8.11 -12.74
N ASP A 145 -5.05 8.90 -11.77
CA ASP A 145 -5.17 10.34 -11.84
C ASP A 145 -4.58 10.90 -13.14
N THR A 146 -5.41 11.63 -13.85
CA THR A 146 -5.06 12.36 -15.07
C THR A 146 -4.39 13.64 -14.62
N LYS A 147 -3.07 13.75 -14.76
CA LYS A 147 -2.45 15.07 -14.81
C LYS A 147 -3.16 15.86 -15.90
N ILE A 148 -3.87 16.92 -15.55
CA ILE A 148 -4.62 17.81 -16.46
C ILE A 148 -3.66 18.61 -17.40
N ALA A 149 -2.38 18.21 -17.51
CA ALA A 149 -1.34 19.00 -18.19
C ALA A 149 -0.23 18.16 -18.83
N CYS A 150 -0.54 16.98 -19.38
CA CYS A 150 0.40 16.24 -20.23
C CYS A 150 -0.35 15.61 -21.41
N GLU A 151 -0.53 16.39 -22.47
CA GLU A 151 -0.58 15.89 -23.86
C GLU A 151 0.84 15.74 -24.39
#